data_AF-D2B5P3-F1
#
_entry.id   AF-D2B5P3-F1
#
_cell.length_a   1.000
_cell.length_b   1.000
_cell.length_c   1.000
_cell.angle_alpha   90.00
_cell.angle_beta   90.00
_cell.angle_gamma   90.00
#
_symmetry.space_group_name_H-M   'P 1'
#
loop_
_entity.id
_entity.type
_entity.pdbx_description
1 polymer ?
#
loop_
_entity_poly.entity_id
_entity_poly.type
_entity_poly.pdbx_seq_one_letter_code
_entity_poly.pdbx_strand_id
1 'polypeptide(L)'
;MSVTERREAIDRPLAQEEKDKVTEAVRHDVGVPGRSSFTSPCRRPRQEPATSAQVGLEALVRKAPSEMPALELDVTDQDSVTAAVAKTVEHFGALDILVNNAGVMLAGPIAGADTAEWTRMVDTNLLGSMYMVHAALPHLLERKGAVVQVSSTSGRIASTGNGAYAATKFGITAFSEALRQEVTTQGVRVVVVEPGFVATELADHITDPVMQAAAQNMAASMRTLQPEDIANAVVYAVTQPEHVAVNEILIRPSDQTR
;
A
#
# COMPACT_ATOMS: atom_id res chain seq x y z
N MET A 1 32.58 36.73 0.92
CA MET A 1 32.45 35.37 1.47
C MET A 1 33.09 34.39 0.51
N SER A 2 34.10 33.67 0.97
CA SER A 2 34.85 32.70 0.16
C SER A 2 34.03 31.42 -0.08
N VAL A 3 34.38 30.67 -1.12
CA VAL A 3 33.75 29.38 -1.47
C VAL A 3 33.89 28.36 -0.33
N THR A 4 34.89 28.53 0.54
CA THR A 4 35.13 27.69 1.72
C THR A 4 34.11 27.96 2.84
N GLU A 5 33.71 29.21 3.05
CA GLU A 5 32.71 29.59 4.09
C GLU A 5 31.28 29.14 3.73
N ARG A 6 30.99 28.88 2.45
CA ARG A 6 29.69 28.34 2.02
C ARG A 6 29.56 26.82 2.20
N ARG A 7 30.68 26.10 2.33
CA ARG A 7 30.67 24.65 2.52
C ARG A 7 30.42 24.24 3.99
N GLU A 8 30.89 25.02 4.95
CA GLU A 8 30.67 24.75 6.38
C GLU A 8 29.24 25.07 6.87
N ALA A 9 28.47 25.88 6.12
CA ALA A 9 27.07 26.18 6.47
C ALA A 9 26.09 25.06 6.06
N ILE A 10 26.49 24.12 5.20
CA ILE A 10 25.62 23.05 4.66
C ILE A 10 25.73 21.76 5.50
N ASP A 11 26.84 21.56 6.24
CA ASP A 11 27.13 20.33 7.00
C ASP A 11 26.91 20.46 8.52
N ARG A 12 26.21 21.49 8.99
CA ARG A 12 25.94 21.65 10.43
C ARG A 12 24.72 20.80 10.83
N PRO A 13 24.86 19.82 11.74
CA PRO A 13 23.71 19.02 12.17
C PRO A 13 22.69 19.92 12.88
N LEU A 14 21.42 19.83 12.46
CA LEU A 14 20.31 20.56 13.06
C LEU A 14 20.27 20.33 14.57
N ALA A 15 20.17 21.41 15.34
CA ALA A 15 20.05 21.35 16.79
C ALA A 15 18.79 20.56 17.16
N GLN A 16 18.83 19.80 18.26
CA GLN A 16 17.72 18.94 18.69
C GLN A 16 16.39 19.72 18.84
N GLU A 17 16.47 21.00 19.21
CA GLU A 17 15.35 21.93 19.35
C GLU A 17 14.72 22.34 17.99
N GLU A 18 15.44 22.25 16.87
CA GLU A 18 14.91 22.45 15.51
C GLU A 18 14.28 21.16 14.95
N LYS A 19 14.79 19.98 15.35
CA LYS A 19 14.16 18.69 15.03
C LYS A 19 12.81 18.55 15.72
N ASP A 20 12.68 19.06 16.94
CA ASP A 20 11.42 19.05 17.69
C ASP A 20 10.39 20.01 17.05
N LYS A 21 10.82 21.15 16.49
CA LYS A 21 9.96 22.07 15.71
C LYS A 21 9.49 21.50 14.38
N VAL A 22 10.32 20.72 13.68
CA VAL A 22 9.91 20.00 12.45
C VAL A 22 8.89 18.90 12.79
N THR A 23 9.04 18.25 13.94
CA THR A 23 8.13 17.19 14.40
C THR A 23 6.76 17.75 14.85
N GLU A 24 6.71 18.99 15.34
CA GLU A 24 5.48 19.67 15.74
C GLU A 24 4.76 20.36 14.57
N ALA A 25 5.47 20.84 13.55
CA ALA A 25 4.88 21.37 12.31
C ALA A 25 4.12 20.30 11.50
N VAL A 26 4.57 19.04 11.55
CA VAL A 26 3.88 17.91 10.91
C VAL A 26 2.56 17.53 11.62
N ARG A 27 2.34 18.01 12.85
CA ARG A 27 1.05 17.82 13.55
C ARG A 27 0.00 18.89 13.21
N HIS A 28 0.41 20.05 12.69
CA HIS A 28 -0.50 21.18 12.54
C HIS A 28 -0.70 21.66 11.10
N ASP A 29 0.02 21.10 10.12
CA ASP A 29 -0.06 21.57 8.73
C ASP A 29 0.05 20.45 7.69
N VAL A 30 -0.93 19.53 7.71
CA VAL A 30 -1.33 18.83 6.47
C VAL A 30 -2.49 19.61 5.85
N GLY A 31 -2.28 20.91 5.68
CA GLY A 31 -3.12 21.80 4.89
C GLY A 31 -2.63 21.85 3.45
N VAL A 32 -2.90 20.80 2.67
CA VAL A 32 -3.11 21.02 1.23
C VAL A 32 -4.59 21.33 1.07
N PRO A 33 -4.99 22.58 0.75
CA PRO A 33 -6.40 22.91 0.61
C PRO A 33 -7.03 22.04 -0.50
N GLY A 34 -7.99 21.20 -0.14
CA GLY A 34 -8.93 20.59 -1.10
C GLY A 34 -8.68 19.14 -1.55
N ARG A 35 -8.00 18.27 -0.79
CA ARG A 35 -7.90 16.83 -1.14
C ARG A 35 -8.34 15.93 0.01
N SER A 36 -9.40 15.15 -0.24
CA SER A 36 -9.98 14.16 0.68
C SER A 36 -9.44 12.76 0.38
N SER A 37 -9.20 11.93 1.40
CA SER A 37 -8.72 10.54 1.26
C SER A 37 -9.79 9.51 1.64
N PHE A 38 -9.75 8.32 1.03
CA PHE A 38 -10.74 7.25 1.22
C PHE A 38 -10.11 5.86 1.30
N THR A 39 -10.67 4.99 2.14
CA THR A 39 -10.41 3.55 2.19
C THR A 39 -11.73 2.76 2.23
N SER A 40 -11.81 1.67 1.45
CA SER A 40 -12.98 0.78 1.44
C SER A 40 -12.76 -0.42 2.37
N PRO A 41 -13.67 -0.71 3.31
CA PRO A 41 -13.70 -2.00 3.98
C PRO A 41 -14.31 -3.08 3.07
N CYS A 42 -13.56 -4.17 2.85
CA CYS A 42 -13.99 -5.33 2.06
C CYS A 42 -15.10 -6.12 2.76
N ARG A 43 -15.94 -6.83 2.00
CA ARG A 43 -17.14 -7.54 2.49
C ARG A 43 -16.83 -8.60 3.56
N ARG A 44 -17.58 -8.58 4.68
CA ARG A 44 -17.46 -9.48 5.85
C ARG A 44 -18.42 -10.67 5.78
N PRO A 45 -17.95 -11.93 5.84
CA PRO A 45 -18.78 -13.03 6.35
C PRO A 45 -18.81 -12.95 7.89
N ARG A 46 -20.01 -12.86 8.47
CA ARG A 46 -20.39 -12.94 9.91
C ARG A 46 -19.25 -12.83 10.97
N GLN A 47 -19.30 -11.72 11.72
CA GLN A 47 -18.69 -11.49 13.05
C GLN A 47 -17.17 -11.73 13.17
N GLU A 48 -16.36 -10.87 12.55
CA GLU A 48 -14.95 -10.67 12.95
C GLU A 48 -14.62 -9.16 13.09
N PRO A 49 -13.78 -8.79 14.08
CA PRO A 49 -13.36 -7.40 14.32
C PRO A 49 -12.48 -6.84 13.19
N ALA A 50 -12.42 -5.51 13.05
CA ALA A 50 -11.70 -4.82 11.97
C ALA A 50 -10.19 -5.13 11.94
N THR A 51 -9.62 -5.29 10.74
CA THR A 51 -8.22 -5.73 10.52
C THR A 51 -7.19 -4.59 10.56
N SER A 52 -6.07 -4.81 11.25
CA SER A 52 -5.03 -3.81 11.56
C SER A 52 -4.26 -3.17 10.37
N ALA A 53 -4.11 -3.84 9.21
CA ALA A 53 -3.55 -3.23 7.99
C ALA A 53 -4.49 -2.19 7.36
N GLN A 54 -5.80 -2.46 7.44
CA GLN A 54 -6.85 -1.49 7.14
C GLN A 54 -6.81 -0.34 8.16
N VAL A 55 -6.54 -0.64 9.44
CA VAL A 55 -6.48 0.37 10.52
C VAL A 55 -5.38 1.41 10.30
N GLY A 56 -4.23 1.10 9.70
CA GLY A 56 -3.17 2.09 9.43
C GLY A 56 -3.55 3.14 8.37
N LEU A 57 -4.11 2.68 7.24
CA LEU A 57 -4.59 3.58 6.18
C LEU A 57 -5.91 4.26 6.59
N GLU A 58 -6.77 3.59 7.35
CA GLU A 58 -7.92 4.19 8.02
C GLU A 58 -7.51 5.23 9.08
N ALA A 59 -6.40 5.04 9.80
CA ALA A 59 -5.91 6.02 10.78
C ALA A 59 -5.38 7.29 10.12
N LEU A 60 -4.79 7.17 8.93
CA LEU A 60 -4.51 8.32 8.04
C LEU A 60 -5.79 9.01 7.56
N VAL A 61 -6.81 8.24 7.17
CA VAL A 61 -8.11 8.75 6.71
C VAL A 61 -8.93 9.38 7.85
N ARG A 62 -8.89 8.84 9.08
CA ARG A 62 -9.58 9.41 10.26
C ARG A 62 -9.03 10.76 10.71
N LYS A 63 -7.79 11.08 10.34
CA LYS A 63 -7.18 12.40 10.55
C LYS A 63 -7.51 13.39 9.43
N ALA A 64 -7.95 12.90 8.27
CA ALA A 64 -8.55 13.75 7.25
C ALA A 64 -10.00 14.06 7.65
N PRO A 65 -10.47 15.30 7.55
CA PRO A 65 -11.89 15.60 7.75
C PRO A 65 -12.70 14.84 6.68
N SER A 66 -13.28 13.70 7.05
CA SER A 66 -13.94 12.79 6.10
C SER A 66 -15.35 13.28 5.76
N GLU A 67 -15.59 13.66 4.50
CA GLU A 67 -16.95 13.91 4.00
C GLU A 67 -17.60 12.68 3.32
N MET A 68 -16.88 11.57 3.10
CA MET A 68 -17.44 10.36 2.48
C MET A 68 -17.58 9.18 3.45
N PRO A 69 -18.75 8.52 3.53
CA PRO A 69 -18.92 7.27 4.27
C PRO A 69 -18.21 6.08 3.59
N ALA A 70 -17.89 5.05 4.38
CA ALA A 70 -17.31 3.80 3.90
C ALA A 70 -18.17 3.15 2.79
N LEU A 71 -17.54 2.74 1.69
CA LEU A 71 -18.18 1.98 0.61
C LEU A 71 -17.96 0.48 0.83
N GLU A 72 -19.00 -0.30 0.59
CA GLU A 72 -18.89 -1.75 0.45
C GLU A 72 -18.28 -2.06 -0.92
N LEU A 73 -17.16 -2.79 -0.93
CA LEU A 73 -16.42 -3.15 -2.13
C LEU A 73 -15.93 -4.59 -2.01
N ASP A 74 -16.17 -5.39 -3.05
CA ASP A 74 -15.47 -6.64 -3.30
C ASP A 74 -14.62 -6.46 -4.55
N VAL A 75 -13.29 -6.46 -4.40
CA VAL A 75 -12.37 -6.24 -5.53
C VAL A 75 -12.40 -7.38 -6.54
N THR A 76 -12.94 -8.55 -6.19
CA THR A 76 -13.08 -9.69 -7.11
C THR A 76 -14.28 -9.55 -8.06
N ASP A 77 -15.19 -8.62 -7.75
CA ASP A 77 -16.38 -8.32 -8.55
C ASP A 77 -16.18 -7.00 -9.33
N GLN A 78 -16.12 -7.11 -10.67
CA GLN A 78 -15.91 -5.96 -11.55
C GLN A 78 -17.05 -4.94 -11.48
N ASP A 79 -18.29 -5.35 -11.22
CA ASP A 79 -19.42 -4.45 -11.07
C ASP A 79 -19.32 -3.69 -9.74
N SER A 80 -18.92 -4.38 -8.67
CA SER A 80 -18.63 -3.76 -7.36
C SER A 80 -17.51 -2.71 -7.47
N VAL A 81 -16.42 -3.05 -8.14
CA VAL A 81 -15.28 -2.15 -8.42
C VAL A 81 -15.74 -0.91 -9.19
N THR A 82 -16.44 -1.11 -10.31
CA THR A 82 -16.93 -0.02 -11.16
C THR A 82 -17.85 0.92 -10.39
N ALA A 83 -18.77 0.36 -9.60
CA ALA A 83 -19.70 1.14 -8.78
C ALA A 83 -18.97 1.93 -7.68
N ALA A 84 -17.95 1.36 -7.04
CA ALA A 84 -17.18 2.04 -6.00
C ALA A 84 -16.37 3.22 -6.54
N VAL A 85 -15.71 3.05 -7.69
CA VAL A 85 -14.97 4.13 -8.37
C VAL A 85 -15.93 5.24 -8.81
N ALA A 86 -17.06 4.88 -9.43
CA ALA A 86 -18.06 5.86 -9.86
C ALA A 86 -18.60 6.70 -8.69
N LYS A 87 -18.97 6.05 -7.57
CA LYS A 87 -19.42 6.75 -6.35
C LYS A 87 -18.35 7.67 -5.76
N THR A 88 -17.09 7.24 -5.79
CA THR A 88 -15.96 8.05 -5.29
C THR A 88 -15.80 9.32 -6.13
N VAL A 89 -15.84 9.18 -7.45
CA VAL A 89 -15.75 10.31 -8.39
C VAL A 89 -16.98 11.21 -8.32
N GLU A 90 -18.18 10.66 -8.19
CA GLU A 90 -19.42 11.43 -8.02
C GLU A 90 -19.37 12.29 -6.74
N HIS A 91 -18.87 11.72 -5.65
CA HIS A 91 -18.83 12.40 -4.36
C HIS A 91 -17.73 13.48 -4.29
N PHE A 92 -16.50 13.17 -4.73
CA PHE A 92 -15.37 14.10 -4.64
C PHE A 92 -15.15 14.95 -5.90
N GLY A 93 -15.87 14.66 -6.99
CA GLY A 93 -15.68 15.26 -8.30
C GLY A 93 -14.43 14.78 -9.05
N ALA A 94 -13.59 13.95 -8.44
CA ALA A 94 -12.32 13.47 -9.01
C ALA A 94 -11.76 12.26 -8.28
N LEU A 95 -10.78 11.61 -8.90
CA LEU A 95 -9.92 10.60 -8.28
C LEU A 95 -8.45 10.92 -8.60
N ASP A 96 -7.69 11.30 -7.58
CA ASP A 96 -6.28 11.69 -7.74
C ASP A 96 -5.30 10.56 -7.40
N ILE A 97 -5.65 9.69 -6.45
CA ILE A 97 -4.78 8.61 -5.98
C ILE A 97 -5.60 7.34 -5.79
N LEU A 98 -5.14 6.25 -6.39
CA LEU A 98 -5.63 4.90 -6.09
C LEU A 98 -4.58 4.18 -5.23
N VAL A 99 -4.98 3.63 -4.09
CA VAL A 99 -4.14 2.74 -3.27
C VAL A 99 -4.74 1.34 -3.25
N ASN A 100 -4.14 0.43 -4.00
CA ASN A 100 -4.49 -0.98 -4.02
C ASN A 100 -3.76 -1.71 -2.88
N ASN A 101 -4.46 -1.85 -1.78
CA ASN A 101 -3.98 -2.54 -0.58
C ASN A 101 -4.71 -3.87 -0.29
N ALA A 102 -5.89 -4.09 -0.88
CA ALA A 102 -6.65 -5.31 -0.63
C ALA A 102 -5.82 -6.56 -1.00
N GLY A 103 -5.77 -7.52 -0.09
CA GLY A 103 -5.03 -8.75 -0.31
C GLY A 103 -5.16 -9.74 0.85
N VAL A 104 -4.90 -11.00 0.54
CA VAL A 104 -4.87 -12.11 1.49
C VAL A 104 -3.59 -12.94 1.29
N MET A 105 -3.15 -13.62 2.35
CA MET A 105 -1.99 -14.49 2.33
C MET A 105 -2.37 -15.86 2.87
N LEU A 106 -2.54 -16.82 1.96
CA LEU A 106 -2.87 -18.21 2.27
C LEU A 106 -1.62 -19.05 2.02
N ALA A 107 -0.67 -18.96 2.96
CA ALA A 107 0.62 -19.63 2.85
C ALA A 107 0.47 -21.14 3.08
N GLY A 108 1.22 -21.95 2.32
CA GLY A 108 1.14 -23.40 2.37
C GLY A 108 2.12 -24.07 1.40
N PRO A 109 2.43 -25.37 1.61
CA PRO A 109 3.20 -26.16 0.65
C PRO A 109 2.48 -26.27 -0.69
N ILE A 110 3.22 -26.41 -1.79
CA ILE A 110 2.62 -26.62 -3.12
C ILE A 110 2.04 -28.04 -3.24
N ALA A 111 2.76 -29.03 -2.74
CA ALA A 111 2.31 -30.41 -2.76
C ALA A 111 1.14 -30.59 -1.78
N GLY A 112 0.00 -31.04 -2.29
CA GLY A 112 -1.20 -31.30 -1.48
C GLY A 112 -1.97 -30.05 -1.05
N ALA A 113 -1.67 -28.88 -1.63
CA ALA A 113 -2.38 -27.64 -1.30
C ALA A 113 -3.85 -27.67 -1.77
N ASP A 114 -4.70 -26.91 -1.07
CA ASP A 114 -6.02 -26.57 -1.58
C ASP A 114 -5.91 -25.47 -2.65
N THR A 115 -6.11 -25.85 -3.91
CA THR A 115 -6.03 -24.91 -5.04
C THR A 115 -7.12 -23.84 -5.04
N ALA A 116 -8.19 -23.99 -4.24
CA ALA A 116 -9.18 -22.94 -4.05
C ALA A 116 -8.57 -21.71 -3.35
N GLU A 117 -7.61 -21.92 -2.45
CA GLU A 117 -6.87 -20.83 -1.79
C GLU A 117 -6.00 -20.06 -2.79
N TRP A 118 -5.42 -20.75 -3.76
CA TRP A 118 -4.66 -20.11 -4.83
C TRP A 118 -5.55 -19.24 -5.68
N THR A 119 -6.73 -19.75 -6.05
CA THR A 119 -7.74 -19.00 -6.81
C THR A 119 -8.13 -17.75 -6.05
N ARG A 120 -8.43 -17.86 -4.75
CA ARG A 120 -8.76 -16.71 -3.90
C ARG A 120 -7.62 -15.68 -3.82
N MET A 121 -6.37 -16.11 -3.70
CA MET A 121 -5.22 -15.19 -3.74
C MET A 121 -5.07 -14.51 -5.10
N VAL A 122 -5.22 -15.23 -6.21
CA VAL A 122 -5.14 -14.67 -7.56
C VAL A 122 -6.26 -13.66 -7.79
N ASP A 123 -7.50 -14.02 -7.44
CA ASP A 123 -8.67 -13.17 -7.64
C ASP A 123 -8.56 -11.88 -6.81
N THR A 124 -8.20 -11.97 -5.54
CA THR A 124 -8.11 -10.78 -4.67
C THR A 124 -6.84 -9.96 -4.94
N ASN A 125 -5.66 -10.60 -4.89
CA ASN A 125 -4.39 -9.86 -4.88
C ASN A 125 -4.03 -9.36 -6.28
N LEU A 126 -4.29 -10.16 -7.32
CA LEU A 126 -3.84 -9.88 -8.68
C LEU A 126 -4.97 -9.32 -9.54
N LEU A 127 -6.01 -10.10 -9.82
CA LEU A 127 -7.09 -9.65 -10.71
C LEU A 127 -7.86 -8.47 -10.11
N GLY A 128 -8.17 -8.50 -8.82
CA GLY A 128 -8.89 -7.42 -8.16
C GLY A 128 -8.12 -6.09 -8.18
N SER A 129 -6.80 -6.13 -7.98
CA SER A 129 -5.98 -4.92 -8.12
C SER A 129 -5.92 -4.42 -9.57
N MET A 130 -5.88 -5.31 -10.56
CA MET A 130 -5.98 -4.96 -11.98
C MET A 130 -7.33 -4.35 -12.33
N TYR A 131 -8.44 -4.88 -11.82
CA TYR A 131 -9.78 -4.32 -12.02
C TYR A 131 -9.90 -2.90 -11.44
N MET A 132 -9.39 -2.69 -10.22
CA MET A 132 -9.35 -1.37 -9.61
C MET A 132 -8.55 -0.36 -10.46
N VAL A 133 -7.38 -0.77 -10.98
CA VAL A 133 -6.60 0.07 -11.90
C VAL A 133 -7.40 0.36 -13.16
N HIS A 134 -7.95 -0.66 -13.80
CA HIS A 134 -8.70 -0.51 -15.05
C HIS A 134 -9.87 0.49 -14.89
N ALA A 135 -10.66 0.37 -13.82
CA ALA A 135 -11.77 1.26 -13.54
C ALA A 135 -11.32 2.70 -13.17
N ALA A 136 -10.23 2.84 -12.40
CA ALA A 136 -9.75 4.15 -11.94
C ALA A 136 -8.94 4.92 -13.00
N LEU A 137 -8.29 4.21 -13.94
CA LEU A 137 -7.27 4.78 -14.82
C LEU A 137 -7.76 5.97 -15.66
N PRO A 138 -8.97 5.97 -16.26
CA PRO A 138 -9.46 7.13 -16.99
C PRO A 138 -9.48 8.41 -16.15
N HIS A 139 -9.90 8.30 -14.88
CA HIS A 139 -9.95 9.42 -13.94
C HIS A 139 -8.54 9.86 -13.51
N LEU A 140 -7.64 8.90 -13.27
CA LEU A 140 -6.26 9.20 -12.91
C LEU A 140 -5.51 9.89 -14.06
N LEU A 141 -5.76 9.50 -15.31
CA LEU A 141 -5.19 10.15 -16.50
C LEU A 141 -5.63 11.60 -16.62
N GLU A 142 -6.92 11.89 -16.43
CA GLU A 142 -7.45 13.26 -16.43
C GLU A 142 -6.77 14.13 -15.36
N ARG A 143 -6.50 13.53 -14.20
CA ARG A 143 -5.95 14.22 -13.03
C ARG A 143 -4.44 14.21 -12.93
N LYS A 144 -3.74 13.49 -13.83
CA LYS A 144 -2.31 13.16 -13.70
C LYS A 144 -1.98 12.62 -12.31
N GLY A 145 -2.82 11.68 -11.87
CA GLY A 145 -2.83 11.14 -10.52
C GLY A 145 -1.70 10.13 -10.25
N ALA A 146 -1.91 9.31 -9.22
CA ALA A 146 -1.01 8.23 -8.88
C ALA A 146 -1.74 6.91 -8.61
N VAL A 147 -1.12 5.80 -9.03
CA VAL A 147 -1.49 4.44 -8.62
C VAL A 147 -0.43 3.96 -7.64
N VAL A 148 -0.86 3.46 -6.49
CA VAL A 148 -0.02 2.82 -5.48
C VAL A 148 -0.43 1.37 -5.33
N GLN A 149 0.50 0.46 -5.56
CA GLN A 149 0.30 -0.99 -5.47
C GLN A 149 1.06 -1.51 -4.26
N VAL A 150 0.33 -2.10 -3.30
CA VAL A 150 0.95 -2.71 -2.11
C VAL A 150 1.33 -4.15 -2.45
N SER A 151 2.60 -4.33 -2.80
CA SER A 151 3.22 -5.62 -3.06
C SER A 151 3.78 -6.22 -1.77
N SER A 152 4.97 -6.82 -1.81
CA SER A 152 5.66 -7.42 -0.67
C SER A 152 7.11 -7.70 -1.06
N THR A 153 8.00 -7.94 -0.09
CA THR A 153 9.27 -8.64 -0.35
C THR A 153 9.07 -9.96 -1.10
N SER A 154 7.90 -10.59 -0.93
CA SER A 154 7.48 -11.81 -1.66
C SER A 154 7.22 -11.57 -3.16
N GLY A 155 7.11 -10.31 -3.61
CA GLY A 155 7.08 -9.93 -5.02
C GLY A 155 8.46 -9.83 -5.67
N ARG A 156 9.54 -10.01 -4.88
CA ARG A 156 10.93 -10.03 -5.35
C ARG A 156 11.63 -11.35 -5.13
N ILE A 157 11.23 -12.09 -4.09
CA ILE A 157 11.85 -13.35 -3.70
C ILE A 157 10.74 -14.34 -3.34
N ALA A 158 10.79 -15.52 -3.96
CA ALA A 158 9.93 -16.64 -3.59
C ALA A 158 10.63 -17.52 -2.53
N SER A 159 9.86 -18.03 -1.58
CA SER A 159 10.33 -18.93 -0.53
C SER A 159 9.41 -20.14 -0.38
N THR A 160 9.93 -21.21 0.22
CA THR A 160 9.16 -22.41 0.55
C THR A 160 7.94 -22.03 1.40
N GLY A 161 6.78 -22.58 1.05
CA GLY A 161 5.51 -22.31 1.76
C GLY A 161 4.81 -21.02 1.30
N ASN A 162 5.40 -20.24 0.40
CA ASN A 162 4.84 -18.96 -0.03
C ASN A 162 4.67 -18.84 -1.55
N GLY A 163 4.74 -19.96 -2.28
CA GLY A 163 4.84 -19.97 -3.75
C GLY A 163 3.67 -19.28 -4.47
N ALA A 164 2.43 -19.64 -4.13
CA ALA A 164 1.24 -19.06 -4.75
C ALA A 164 1.07 -17.57 -4.40
N TYR A 165 1.25 -17.20 -3.12
CA TYR A 165 1.23 -15.80 -2.70
C TYR A 165 2.31 -14.97 -3.40
N ALA A 166 3.56 -15.46 -3.42
CA ALA A 166 4.67 -14.82 -4.13
C ALA A 166 4.32 -14.64 -5.62
N ALA A 167 3.77 -15.65 -6.28
CA ALA A 167 3.34 -15.52 -7.69
C ALA A 167 2.36 -14.35 -7.89
N THR A 168 1.41 -14.13 -6.98
CA THR A 168 0.51 -12.96 -7.06
C THR A 168 1.27 -11.64 -6.89
N LYS A 169 2.23 -11.57 -5.96
CA LYS A 169 3.00 -10.35 -5.67
C LYS A 169 4.01 -10.02 -6.77
N PHE A 170 4.66 -11.03 -7.36
CA PHE A 170 5.46 -10.86 -8.59
C PHE A 170 4.58 -10.39 -9.74
N GLY A 171 3.38 -10.96 -9.89
CA GLY A 171 2.41 -10.58 -10.90
C GLY A 171 2.02 -9.10 -10.82
N ILE A 172 1.69 -8.59 -9.63
CA ILE A 172 1.35 -7.17 -9.50
C ILE A 172 2.57 -6.26 -9.72
N THR A 173 3.78 -6.66 -9.30
CA THR A 173 5.00 -5.88 -9.56
C THR A 173 5.25 -5.78 -11.06
N ALA A 174 5.13 -6.88 -11.81
CA ALA A 174 5.27 -6.89 -13.27
C ALA A 174 4.17 -6.06 -13.96
N PHE A 175 2.91 -6.21 -13.55
CA PHE A 175 1.80 -5.42 -14.06
C PHE A 175 2.01 -3.92 -13.82
N SER A 176 2.53 -3.54 -12.65
CA SER A 176 2.78 -2.14 -12.29
C SER A 176 3.88 -1.51 -13.14
N GLU A 177 4.95 -2.26 -13.44
CA GLU A 177 6.01 -1.77 -14.33
C GLU A 177 5.50 -1.60 -15.77
N ALA A 178 4.68 -2.52 -16.27
CA ALA A 178 4.04 -2.37 -17.57
C ALA A 178 3.12 -1.13 -17.60
N LEU A 179 2.23 -0.99 -16.61
CA LEU A 179 1.35 0.17 -16.46
C LEU A 179 2.15 1.48 -16.46
N ARG A 180 3.25 1.56 -15.69
CA ARG A 180 4.13 2.73 -15.63
C ARG A 180 4.60 3.15 -17.02
N GLN A 181 5.07 2.19 -17.84
CA GLN A 181 5.55 2.46 -19.19
C GLN A 181 4.44 3.02 -20.09
N GLU A 182 3.21 2.57 -19.92
CA GLU A 182 2.05 3.01 -20.70
C GLU A 182 1.55 4.42 -20.32
N VAL A 183 1.62 4.79 -19.04
CA VAL A 183 0.92 5.98 -18.51
C VAL A 183 1.83 7.14 -18.11
N THR A 184 3.14 6.91 -17.95
CA THR A 184 4.06 7.95 -17.42
C THR A 184 4.16 9.19 -18.31
N THR A 185 4.07 9.03 -19.63
CA THR A 185 4.08 10.15 -20.59
C THR A 185 2.82 11.02 -20.51
N GLN A 186 1.76 10.49 -19.90
CA GLN A 186 0.49 11.17 -19.65
C GLN A 186 0.43 11.79 -18.24
N GLY A 187 1.53 11.70 -17.48
CA GLY A 187 1.67 12.32 -16.16
C GLY A 187 1.19 11.47 -14.98
N VAL A 188 0.66 10.27 -15.21
CA VAL A 188 0.28 9.35 -14.13
C VAL A 188 1.52 8.67 -13.56
N ARG A 189 1.65 8.68 -12.23
CA ARG A 189 2.74 8.02 -11.51
C ARG A 189 2.29 6.64 -11.02
N VAL A 190 3.18 5.67 -11.07
CA VAL A 190 2.93 4.31 -10.57
C VAL A 190 3.98 3.99 -9.53
N VAL A 191 3.52 3.62 -8.33
CA VAL A 191 4.34 3.34 -7.14
C VAL A 191 4.06 1.91 -6.71
N VAL A 192 5.12 1.14 -6.46
CA VAL A 192 5.03 -0.18 -5.82
C VAL A 192 5.66 -0.09 -4.43
N VAL A 193 4.87 -0.32 -3.38
CA VAL A 193 5.38 -0.43 -2.02
C VAL A 193 5.51 -1.90 -1.67
N GLU A 194 6.68 -2.32 -1.19
CA GLU A 194 7.03 -3.74 -0.98
C GLU A 194 7.45 -3.97 0.47
N PRO A 195 6.49 -4.18 1.38
CA PRO A 195 6.78 -4.43 2.78
C PRO A 195 7.38 -5.83 3.01
N GLY A 196 8.28 -5.89 3.99
CA GLY A 196 8.64 -7.10 4.72
C GLY A 196 7.56 -7.46 5.75
N PHE A 197 7.97 -7.97 6.92
CA PHE A 197 7.04 -8.31 7.99
C PHE A 197 6.43 -7.07 8.64
N VAL A 198 5.10 -6.96 8.57
CA VAL A 198 4.29 -5.89 9.18
C VAL A 198 3.34 -6.52 10.20
N ALA A 199 3.20 -5.91 11.37
CA ALA A 199 2.22 -6.28 12.40
C ALA A 199 0.80 -6.04 11.89
N THR A 200 0.23 -7.06 11.25
CA THR A 200 -1.10 -7.01 10.63
C THR A 200 -1.80 -8.37 10.78
N GLU A 201 -3.12 -8.40 10.61
CA GLU A 201 -3.90 -9.66 10.55
C GLU A 201 -3.58 -10.51 9.30
N LEU A 202 -2.66 -10.08 8.43
CA LEU A 202 -2.37 -10.80 7.18
C LEU A 202 -1.93 -12.24 7.43
N ALA A 203 -1.20 -12.47 8.53
CA ALA A 203 -0.76 -13.80 8.96
C ALA A 203 -1.91 -14.68 9.51
N ASP A 204 -3.02 -14.08 9.94
CA ASP A 204 -4.15 -14.81 10.50
C ASP A 204 -5.01 -15.47 9.42
N HIS A 205 -4.87 -15.04 8.16
CA HIS A 205 -5.49 -15.70 7.02
C HIS A 205 -4.88 -17.09 6.73
N ILE A 206 -3.66 -17.37 7.19
CA ILE A 206 -2.96 -18.61 6.89
C ILE A 206 -3.72 -19.79 7.52
N THR A 207 -4.15 -20.73 6.70
CA THR A 207 -4.92 -21.91 7.09
C THR A 207 -4.03 -23.11 7.43
N ASP A 208 -2.85 -23.22 6.81
CA ASP A 208 -1.86 -24.26 7.13
C ASP A 208 -1.26 -24.00 8.53
N PRO A 209 -1.45 -24.90 9.51
CA PRO A 209 -1.03 -24.65 10.89
C PRO A 209 0.49 -24.51 11.06
N VAL A 210 1.27 -25.18 10.21
CA VAL A 210 2.74 -25.13 10.28
C VAL A 210 3.22 -23.76 9.78
N MET A 211 2.66 -23.29 8.67
CA MET A 211 2.97 -21.98 8.12
C MET A 211 2.46 -20.84 9.02
N GLN A 212 1.30 -21.01 9.64
CA GLN A 212 0.76 -20.03 10.60
C GLN A 212 1.68 -19.89 11.81
N ALA A 213 2.06 -21.02 12.43
CA ALA A 213 3.00 -21.01 13.55
C ALA A 213 4.38 -20.44 13.17
N ALA A 214 4.87 -20.75 11.95
CA ALA A 214 6.11 -20.17 11.45
C ALA A 214 6.04 -18.65 11.30
N ALA A 215 4.93 -18.13 10.76
CA ALA A 215 4.70 -16.68 10.64
C ALA A 215 4.64 -15.99 12.01
N GLN A 216 3.94 -16.58 12.98
CA GLN A 216 3.85 -16.06 14.36
C GLN A 216 5.21 -16.05 15.06
N ASN A 217 5.97 -17.14 14.96
CA ASN A 217 7.32 -17.22 15.52
C ASN A 217 8.26 -16.18 14.89
N MET A 218 8.17 -16.01 13.58
CA MET A 218 8.96 -15.02 12.86
C MET A 218 8.60 -13.60 13.32
N ALA A 219 7.31 -13.27 13.40
CA ALA A 219 6.86 -11.97 13.92
C ALA A 219 7.33 -11.71 15.36
N ALA A 220 7.27 -12.72 16.24
CA ALA A 220 7.74 -12.60 17.62
C ALA A 220 9.27 -12.46 17.75
N SER A 221 10.03 -12.89 16.74
CA SER A 221 11.49 -12.86 16.75
C SER A 221 12.10 -11.51 16.35
N MET A 222 11.30 -10.54 15.90
CA MET A 222 11.78 -9.28 15.34
C MET A 222 10.90 -8.09 15.72
N ARG A 223 11.46 -6.89 15.66
CA ARG A 223 10.66 -5.65 15.71
C ARG A 223 10.00 -5.44 14.35
N THR A 224 8.79 -5.95 14.17
CA THR A 224 8.02 -5.85 12.93
C THR A 224 7.69 -4.40 12.58
N LEU A 225 7.55 -4.14 11.27
CA LEU A 225 7.01 -2.86 10.80
C LEU A 225 5.59 -2.68 11.34
N GLN A 226 5.19 -1.44 11.54
CA GLN A 226 3.81 -1.08 11.89
C GLN A 226 3.06 -0.60 10.64
N PRO A 227 1.71 -0.68 10.62
CA PRO A 227 0.92 -0.14 9.51
C PRO A 227 1.26 1.32 9.17
N GLU A 228 1.59 2.13 10.18
CA GLU A 228 2.02 3.52 10.04
C GLU A 228 3.30 3.68 9.22
N ASP A 229 4.22 2.72 9.27
CA ASP A 229 5.46 2.77 8.49
C ASP A 229 5.17 2.64 6.99
N ILE A 230 4.20 1.78 6.63
CA ILE A 230 3.77 1.59 5.24
C ILE A 230 2.98 2.81 4.77
N ALA A 231 2.09 3.32 5.61
CA ALA A 231 1.36 4.56 5.41
C ALA A 231 2.30 5.75 5.12
N ASN A 232 3.36 5.92 5.92
CA ASN A 232 4.37 6.97 5.71
C ASN A 232 5.12 6.80 4.39
N ALA A 233 5.43 5.57 3.98
CA ALA A 233 6.04 5.30 2.67
C ALA A 233 5.12 5.70 1.50
N VAL A 234 3.82 5.37 1.61
CA VAL A 234 2.82 5.78 0.61
C VAL A 234 2.73 7.31 0.54
N VAL A 235 2.59 7.98 1.68
CA VAL A 235 2.54 9.45 1.75
C VAL A 235 3.78 10.08 1.13
N TYR A 236 4.97 9.59 1.50
CA TYR A 236 6.22 10.05 0.89
C TYR A 236 6.17 9.95 -0.64
N ALA A 237 5.79 8.79 -1.19
CA ALA A 237 5.78 8.57 -2.64
C ALA A 237 4.81 9.51 -3.38
N VAL A 238 3.59 9.66 -2.89
CA VAL A 238 2.53 10.42 -3.59
C VAL A 238 2.65 11.93 -3.42
N THR A 239 3.38 12.40 -2.40
CA THR A 239 3.58 13.84 -2.14
C THR A 239 4.82 14.43 -2.83
N GLN A 240 5.58 13.62 -3.58
CA GLN A 240 6.71 14.14 -4.35
C GLN A 240 6.25 15.10 -5.47
N PRO A 241 7.12 16.05 -5.89
CA PRO A 241 6.85 16.90 -7.04
C PRO A 241 6.44 16.11 -8.30
N GLU A 242 5.65 16.71 -9.20
CA GLU A 242 5.09 16.03 -10.39
C GLU A 242 6.15 15.31 -11.25
N HIS A 243 7.37 15.87 -11.34
CA HIS A 243 8.47 15.29 -12.12
C HIS A 243 9.22 14.14 -11.42
N VAL A 244 8.87 13.82 -10.17
CA VAL A 244 9.49 12.76 -9.37
C VAL A 244 8.53 11.58 -9.28
N ALA A 245 8.93 10.47 -9.88
CA ALA A 245 8.24 9.19 -9.79
C ALA A 245 9.04 8.23 -8.90
N VAL A 246 8.53 7.99 -7.68
CA VAL A 246 9.08 6.97 -6.78
C VAL A 246 8.47 5.63 -7.19
N ASN A 247 9.17 4.89 -8.05
CA ASN A 247 8.58 3.70 -8.66
C ASN A 247 8.50 2.51 -7.70
N GLU A 248 9.47 2.34 -6.81
CA GLU A 248 9.55 1.21 -5.89
C GLU A 248 10.05 1.64 -4.51
N ILE A 249 9.39 1.16 -3.45
CA ILE A 249 9.85 1.31 -2.05
C ILE A 249 9.89 -0.06 -1.40
N LEU A 250 11.10 -0.62 -1.29
CA LEU A 250 11.35 -1.85 -0.54
C LEU A 250 11.67 -1.50 0.92
N ILE A 251 10.79 -1.88 1.84
CA ILE A 251 10.90 -1.57 3.26
C ILE A 251 10.82 -2.85 4.10
N ARG A 252 11.76 -3.03 5.03
CA ARG A 252 11.82 -4.20 5.92
C ARG A 252 12.02 -3.76 7.37
N PRO A 253 11.58 -4.57 8.35
CA PRO A 253 12.19 -4.54 9.67
C PRO A 253 13.71 -4.61 9.55
N SER A 254 14.44 -3.79 10.32
CA SER A 254 15.92 -3.85 10.34
C SER A 254 16.44 -5.19 10.88
N ASP A 255 15.62 -5.87 11.67
CA ASP A 255 15.89 -7.20 12.23
C ASP A 255 15.61 -8.33 11.20
N GLN A 256 14.95 -8.03 10.08
CA GLN A 256 14.64 -9.01 9.03
C GLN A 256 15.80 -9.14 8.05
N THR A 257 16.55 -10.24 8.18
CA THR A 257 17.79 -10.48 7.41
C THR A 257 17.59 -11.03 5.99
N ARG A 258 16.36 -11.40 5.62
CA ARG A 258 15.99 -11.92 4.29
C ARG A 258 14.64 -11.34 3.85
#